data_AF-A0A0D6QHE1-F1
#
_entry.id   AF-A0A0D6QHE1-F1
#
_cell.length_a   1.000
_cell.length_b   1.000
_cell.length_c   1.000
_cell.angle_alpha   90.00
_cell.angle_beta   90.00
_cell.angle_gamma   90.00
#
_symmetry.space_group_name_H-M   'P 1'
#
loop_
_entity.id
_entity.type
_entity.pdbx_description
1 polymer ?
#
loop_
_entity_poly.entity_id
_entity_poly.type
_entity_poly.pdbx_seq_one_letter_code
_entity_poly.pdbx_strand_id
1 'polypeptide(L)' 'MARAFIGSTECRVHVDKDLGDSWAVTVYPPPTQAGPAAPLVVKLQGTDKEKATKGALEILQGAGKIDKYEL' A
#
# COMPACT_ATOMS: atom_id res chain seq x y z
N MET A 1 -4.88 11.38 -3.20
CA MET A 1 -4.29 10.30 -4.03
C MET A 1 -3.27 9.65 -3.12
N ALA A 2 -3.47 8.38 -2.73
CA ALA A 2 -2.74 7.81 -1.61
C ALA A 2 -1.22 7.73 -1.85
N ARG A 3 -0.43 8.06 -0.83
CA ARG A 3 1.03 8.01 -0.82
C ARG A 3 1.49 7.22 0.39
N ALA A 4 2.54 6.42 0.22
CA ALA A 4 3.20 5.72 1.31
C ALA A 4 4.67 6.11 1.33
N PHE A 5 5.32 6.03 2.47
CA PHE A 5 6.73 6.41 2.61
C PHE A 5 7.50 5.31 3.34
N ILE A 6 8.69 5.02 2.82
CA ILE A 6 9.68 4.14 3.45
C ILE A 6 10.94 4.99 3.66
N GLY A 7 11.27 5.27 4.92
CA GLY A 7 12.20 6.33 5.30
C GLY A 7 11.78 7.69 4.73
N SER A 8 12.70 8.32 4.00
CA SER A 8 12.46 9.60 3.32
C SER A 8 11.93 9.45 1.89
N THR A 9 11.68 8.22 1.43
CA THR A 9 11.33 7.94 0.03
C THR A 9 9.83 7.74 -0.14
N GLU A 10 9.24 8.51 -1.05
CA GLU A 10 7.85 8.31 -1.48
C GLU A 10 7.74 7.02 -2.31
N CYS A 11 6.80 6.17 -1.91
CA CYS A 11 6.45 4.93 -2.58
C CYS A 11 5.15 5.13 -3.37
N ARG A 12 5.11 4.57 -4.57
CA ARG A 12 3.90 4.59 -5.40
C ARG A 12 2.87 3.64 -4.79
N VAL A 13 1.65 4.13 -4.60
CA VAL A 13 0.50 3.32 -4.16
C VAL A 13 -0.44 3.13 -5.35
N HIS A 14 -0.82 1.89 -5.61
CA HIS A 14 -1.84 1.54 -6.58
C HIS A 14 -3.01 0.87 -5.88
N VAL A 15 -4.23 1.23 -6.29
CA VAL A 15 -5.47 0.74 -5.68
C VAL A 15 -6.35 0.22 -6.79
N ASP A 16 -6.43 -1.10 -6.88
CA ASP A 16 -7.21 -1.82 -7.87
C ASP A 16 -8.44 -2.46 -7.22
N LYS A 17 -9.55 -2.45 -7.95
CA LYS A 17 -10.71 -3.25 -7.57
C LYS A 17 -10.42 -4.71 -7.92
N ASP A 18 -10.44 -5.59 -6.93
CA ASP A 18 -10.30 -7.03 -7.12
C ASP A 18 -11.69 -7.65 -7.41
N LEU A 19 -11.75 -8.95 -7.67
CA LEU A 19 -13.02 -9.65 -7.92
C LEU A 19 -14.00 -9.49 -6.74
N GLY A 20 -15.25 -9.14 -7.06
CA GLY A 20 -16.32 -8.94 -6.08
C GLY A 20 -16.22 -7.62 -5.32
N ASP A 21 -16.51 -7.67 -4.02
CA ASP A 21 -16.43 -6.53 -3.08
C ASP A 21 -15.07 -6.51 -2.39
N SER A 22 -13.99 -6.49 -3.16
CA SER A 22 -12.62 -6.49 -2.64
C SER A 22 -11.76 -5.46 -3.34
N TRP A 23 -10.77 -4.95 -2.62
CA TRP A 23 -9.78 -4.00 -3.11
C TRP A 23 -8.38 -4.55 -2.86
N ALA A 24 -7.52 -4.44 -3.86
CA ALA A 24 -6.10 -4.75 -3.77
C ALA A 24 -5.33 -3.42 -3.73
N VAL A 25 -4.59 -3.20 -2.65
CA VAL A 25 -3.73 -2.04 -2.47
C VAL A 25 -2.29 -2.51 -2.56
N THR A 26 -1.57 -1.99 -3.54
CA THR A 26 -0.18 -2.34 -3.81
C THR A 26 0.71 -1.14 -3.56
N VAL A 27 1.70 -1.29 -2.69
CA VAL A 27 2.75 -0.29 -2.47
C VAL A 27 4.02 -0.79 -3.15
N TYR A 28 4.61 0.06 -3.99
CA TYR A 28 5.87 -0.21 -4.68
C TYR A 28 7.01 0.45 -3.91
N PRO A 29 7.76 -0.32 -3.10
CA PRO A 29 8.96 0.18 -2.44
C PRO A 29 10.04 0.58 -3.45
N PRO A 30 10.94 1.51 -3.08
CA PRO A 30 12.08 1.85 -3.90
C PRO A 30 13.03 0.63 -4.08
N PRO A 31 13.77 0.56 -5.19
CA PRO A 31 14.79 -0.47 -5.36
C PRO A 31 15.84 -0.37 -4.25
N THR A 32 16.31 -1.52 -3.78
CA THR A 32 17.38 -1.62 -2.77
C THR A 32 18.71 -1.91 -3.45
N GLN A 33 19.83 -1.81 -2.70
CA GLN A 33 21.15 -2.23 -3.22
C GLN A 33 21.19 -3.70 -3.65
N ALA A 34 20.29 -4.55 -3.14
CA ALA A 34 20.15 -5.95 -3.52
C ALA A 34 19.29 -6.19 -4.78
N GLY A 35 18.72 -5.13 -5.36
CA GLY A 35 17.87 -5.19 -6.55
C GLY A 35 16.45 -4.65 -6.33
N PRO A 36 15.53 -4.89 -7.29
CA PRO A 36 14.16 -4.40 -7.21
C PRO A 36 13.46 -4.97 -5.98
N ALA A 37 12.85 -4.09 -5.18
CA ALA A 37 12.10 -4.49 -3.99
C ALA A 37 10.74 -5.07 -4.39
N ALA A 38 10.31 -6.13 -3.71
CA ALA A 38 9.04 -6.78 -3.98
C ALA A 38 7.87 -5.84 -3.62
N PRO A 39 6.83 -5.73 -4.47
CA PRO A 39 5.63 -4.96 -4.14
C PRO A 39 4.94 -5.52 -2.89
N LEU A 40 4.48 -4.61 -2.03
CA LEU A 40 3.72 -4.94 -0.84
C LEU A 40 2.24 -4.89 -1.20
N VAL A 41 1.56 -6.04 -1.17
CA VAL A 41 0.16 -6.15 -1.57
C VAL A 41 -0.70 -6.49 -0.36
N VAL A 42 -1.75 -5.70 -0.14
CA VAL A 42 -2.79 -5.99 0.86
C VAL A 42 -4.13 -6.06 0.16
N LYS A 43 -4.88 -7.13 0.44
CA LYS A 43 -6.25 -7.30 -0.04
C LYS A 43 -7.21 -7.10 1.11
N LEU A 44 -8.21 -6.25 0.90
CA LEU A 44 -9.26 -5.98 1.87
C LEU A 44 -10.63 -6.14 1.23
N GLN A 45 -11.54 -6.79 1.96
CA GLN A 45 -12.95 -6.85 1.59
C GLN A 45 -13.63 -5.55 1.98
N GLY A 46 -14.50 -5.06 1.10
CA GLY A 46 -15.27 -3.85 1.31
C GLY A 46 -15.73 -3.21 -0.01
N THR A 47 -16.81 -2.46 0.05
CA THR A 47 -17.35 -1.70 -1.09
C THR A 47 -16.74 -0.30 -1.21
N ASP A 48 -16.15 0.21 -0.12
CA ASP A 48 -15.60 1.56 -0.02
C ASP A 48 -14.09 1.55 -0.29
N LYS A 49 -13.70 2.17 -1.41
CA LYS A 49 -12.31 2.28 -1.85
C LYS A 49 -11.43 3.01 -0.85
N GLU A 50 -11.91 4.10 -0.26
CA GLU A 50 -11.10 4.96 0.60
C GLU A 50 -10.84 4.29 1.95
N LYS A 51 -11.85 3.63 2.52
CA LYS A 51 -11.70 2.82 3.74
C LYS A 51 -10.76 1.64 3.50
N ALA A 52 -10.87 0.96 2.37
CA ALA A 52 -9.96 -0.12 2.01
C ALA A 52 -8.52 0.40 1.82
N THR A 53 -8.34 1.54 1.17
CA THR A 53 -7.01 2.15 0.98
C THR A 53 -6.39 2.52 2.31
N LYS A 54 -7.13 3.19 3.20
CA LYS A 54 -6.67 3.54 4.54
C LYS A 54 -6.30 2.29 5.35
N GLY A 55 -7.20 1.31 5.43
CA GLY A 55 -6.96 0.10 6.21
C GLY A 55 -5.75 -0.70 5.73
N ALA A 56 -5.51 -0.73 4.41
CA ALA A 56 -4.33 -1.39 3.86
C ALA A 56 -3.03 -0.71 4.27
N LEU A 57 -3.01 0.63 4.26
CA LEU A 57 -1.83 1.40 4.66
C LEU A 57 -1.58 1.30 6.17
N GLU A 58 -2.63 1.26 6.99
CA GLU A 58 -2.52 1.02 8.43
C GLU A 58 -1.93 -0.37 8.72
N ILE A 59 -2.33 -1.40 7.98
CA ILE A 59 -1.76 -2.75 8.09
C ILE A 59 -0.27 -2.75 7.72
N LEU A 60 0.10 -2.10 6.62
CA LEU A 60 1.50 -2.01 6.18
C LEU A 60 2.36 -1.22 7.17
N GLN A 61 1.82 -0.16 7.76
CA GLN A 61 2.51 0.62 8.79
C GLN A 61 2.69 -0.19 10.07
N GLY A 62 1.63 -0.85 10.56
CA GLY A 62 1.68 -1.71 11.74
C GLY A 62 2.62 -2.91 11.58
N ALA A 63 2.80 -3.40 10.35
CA ALA A 63 3.75 -4.45 10.01
C ALA A 63 5.20 -3.95 9.82
N GLY A 64 5.47 -2.65 10.01
CA GLY A 64 6.78 -2.04 9.82
C GLY A 64 7.27 -2.07 8.36
N LYS A 65 6.34 -2.14 7.39
CA LYS A 65 6.67 -2.15 5.96
C LYS A 65 6.72 -0.76 5.35
N ILE A 66 6.00 0.19 5.95
CA ILE A 66 6.04 1.62 5.63
C ILE A 66 6.10 2.42 6.94
N ASP A 67 6.68 3.61 6.90
CA ASP A 67 6.82 4.46 8.08
C ASP A 67 5.61 5.39 8.26
N LYS A 68 5.12 5.96 7.14
CA LYS A 68 3.98 6.89 7.11
C LYS A 68 3.20 6.81 5.81
N TYR A 69 1.99 7.35 5.79
CA TYR A 69 1.15 7.46 4.60
C TYR A 69 0.30 8.75 4.60
N GLU A 70 -0.15 9.16 3.42
CA GLU A 70 -1.05 10.30 3.16
C GLU A 70 -2.17 9.86 2.20
N LEU A 71 -3.41 10.36 2.36
CA LEU A 71 -4.58 9.97 1.57
C LEU A 71 -5.08 11.09 0.65
#